data_AF-A0A2P6RW77-F1
#
_entry.id   AF-A0A2P6RW77-F1
#
_cell.length_a   1.000
_cell.length_b   1.000
_cell.length_c   1.000
_cell.angle_alpha   90.00
_cell.angle_beta   90.00
_cell.angle_gamma   90.00
#
_symmetry.space_group_name_H-M   'P 1'
#
loop_
_entity.id
_entity.type
_entity.pdbx_description
1 polymer ?
#
loop_
_entity_poly.entity_id
_entity_poly.type
_entity_poly.pdbx_seq_one_letter_code
_entity_poly.pdbx_strand_id
1 'polypeptide(L)'
;MSRSQGPSALKRKRLDSQSGSLTEHESKLYDAIRSKTDMGMSLQDLRRETGLQNNLFTKAIKTLQAKQLIKEVKNFENKTRKHYMATEFEPSKEITGGAWYDNGQFDTEFIKVVKRELVKVIYDQENATLAEISQAIRMKNFLTVNLSDQELKQILDALVLDNEVLKVVSTGMGGYKAGKECYKCCKRREPNLASMASIPCGVCPRINQCTPDGIISPTTCEYFKKWLEF
;
A
#
# COMPACT_ATOMS: atom_id res chain seq x y z
N MET A 1 -19.60 3.17 62.47
CA MET A 1 -18.18 3.53 62.60
C MET A 1 -17.34 2.57 61.77
N SER A 2 -16.24 3.08 61.20
CA SER A 2 -15.16 2.35 60.51
C SER A 2 -15.41 1.98 59.04
N ARG A 3 -14.46 2.10 58.11
CA ARG A 3 -13.30 2.98 57.88
C ARG A 3 -12.84 2.59 56.46
N SER A 4 -12.77 3.58 55.58
CA SER A 4 -11.88 3.73 54.40
C SER A 4 -10.85 2.62 54.08
N GLN A 5 -10.78 2.19 52.81
CA GLN A 5 -9.51 1.93 52.09
C GLN A 5 -9.63 2.31 50.60
N GLY A 6 -8.67 3.12 50.17
CA GLY A 6 -8.45 3.60 48.79
C GLY A 6 -7.49 2.70 47.98
N PRO A 7 -7.02 3.18 46.81
CA PRO A 7 -6.69 2.33 45.67
C PRO A 7 -5.22 1.83 45.63
N SER A 8 -5.06 0.60 45.14
CA SER A 8 -3.78 -0.08 44.93
C SER A 8 -3.00 0.48 43.75
N ALA A 9 -1.89 1.16 44.05
CA ALA A 9 -0.87 1.56 43.08
C ALA A 9 0.06 0.39 42.75
N LEU A 10 -0.06 -0.17 41.54
CA LEU A 10 0.88 -1.16 41.01
C LEU A 10 2.17 -0.46 40.55
N LYS A 11 3.21 -0.54 41.39
CA LYS A 11 4.61 -0.23 41.02
C LYS A 11 5.06 -1.16 39.88
N ARG A 12 5.25 -0.62 38.68
CA ARG A 12 5.95 -1.32 37.59
C ARG A 12 7.47 -1.24 37.81
N LYS A 13 8.09 -2.40 37.65
CA LYS A 13 9.50 -2.74 37.84
C LYS A 13 10.36 -2.04 36.78
N ARG A 14 11.27 -1.14 37.19
CA ARG A 14 12.34 -0.60 36.33
C ARG A 14 13.27 -1.73 35.93
N LEU A 15 13.47 -1.93 34.64
CA LEU A 15 14.52 -2.77 34.09
C LEU A 15 15.77 -1.88 33.90
N ASP A 16 16.50 -1.64 35.00
CA ASP A 16 17.85 -1.09 34.94
C ASP A 16 18.78 -2.23 34.54
N SER A 17 19.27 -2.25 33.29
CA SER A 17 20.50 -2.94 32.86
C SER A 17 20.73 -2.76 31.36
N GLN A 18 21.25 -1.59 30.95
CA GLN A 18 22.20 -1.35 29.85
C GLN A 18 22.18 0.14 29.46
N SER A 19 22.75 1.00 30.31
CA SER A 19 22.92 2.43 30.01
C SER A 19 24.37 2.82 30.32
N GLY A 20 25.25 2.69 29.34
CA GLY A 20 26.57 3.33 29.40
C GLY A 20 26.37 4.84 29.51
N SER A 21 26.66 5.40 30.69
CA SER A 21 26.61 6.81 31.09
C SER A 21 25.92 7.70 30.05
N LEU A 22 24.59 7.74 30.10
CA LEU A 22 23.82 8.73 29.35
C LEU A 22 23.80 10.00 30.19
N THR A 23 24.10 11.13 29.58
CA THR A 23 23.93 12.42 30.25
C THR A 23 22.45 12.65 30.56
N GLU A 24 22.13 13.46 31.57
CA GLU A 24 20.74 13.73 31.98
C GLU A 24 19.87 14.22 30.80
N HIS A 25 20.48 14.95 29.88
CA HIS A 25 19.84 15.42 28.65
C HIS A 25 19.59 14.31 27.62
N GLU A 26 20.52 13.36 27.48
CA GLU A 26 20.35 12.20 26.60
C GLU A 26 19.28 11.24 27.14
N SER A 27 19.21 11.05 28.46
CA SER A 27 18.16 10.24 29.09
C SER A 27 16.79 10.88 28.87
N LYS A 28 16.63 12.19 29.10
CA LYS A 28 15.38 12.92 28.82
C LYS A 28 14.97 12.82 27.36
N LEU A 29 15.92 12.90 26.43
CA LEU A 29 15.65 12.76 25.00
C LEU A 29 15.16 11.34 24.67
N TYR A 30 15.85 10.33 25.18
CA TYR A 30 15.51 8.94 24.94
C TYR A 30 14.15 8.57 25.55
N ASP A 31 13.87 9.01 26.78
CA ASP A 31 12.58 8.78 27.46
C ASP A 31 11.41 9.43 26.69
N ALA A 32 11.61 10.62 26.10
CA ALA A 32 10.61 11.27 25.25
C ALA A 32 10.36 10.50 23.94
N ILE A 33 11.40 9.94 23.31
CA ILE A 33 11.23 9.10 22.11
C ILE A 33 10.50 7.81 22.48
N ARG A 34 10.88 7.20 23.61
CA ARG A 34 10.33 5.94 24.11
C ARG A 34 8.86 6.07 24.52
N SER A 35 8.43 7.24 24.97
CA SER A 35 7.03 7.48 25.37
C SER A 35 6.04 7.35 24.21
N LYS A 36 6.48 7.60 22.97
CA LYS A 36 5.66 7.51 21.75
C LYS A 36 5.75 6.18 21.00
N THR A 37 6.44 5.19 21.58
CA THR A 37 6.43 3.78 21.15
C THR A 37 6.57 3.60 19.62
N ASP A 38 5.49 3.18 18.98
CA ASP A 38 5.31 2.78 17.59
C ASP A 38 5.06 3.94 16.63
N MET A 39 4.69 5.12 17.15
CA MET A 39 4.50 6.34 16.35
C MET A 39 5.77 7.21 16.26
N GLY A 40 6.75 6.95 17.11
CA GLY A 40 7.96 7.75 17.21
C GLY A 40 7.69 9.25 17.42
N MET A 41 8.70 10.08 17.26
CA MET A 41 8.57 11.53 17.45
C MET A 41 9.29 12.31 16.35
N SER A 42 8.63 13.36 15.85
CA SER A 42 9.25 14.26 14.87
C SER A 42 10.35 15.09 15.54
N LEU A 43 11.39 15.46 14.79
CA LEU A 43 12.47 16.32 15.29
C LEU A 43 11.94 17.64 15.90
N GLN A 44 10.84 18.18 15.36
CA GLN A 44 10.23 19.42 15.82
C GLN A 44 9.50 19.23 17.16
N ASP A 45 8.77 18.14 17.33
CA ASP A 45 8.05 17.82 18.56
C ASP A 45 9.02 17.43 19.67
N LEU A 46 10.04 16.63 19.33
CA LEU A 46 11.17 16.30 20.21
C LEU A 46 11.82 17.54 20.80
N ARG A 47 11.98 18.58 19.97
CA ARG A 47 12.58 19.85 20.40
C ARG A 47 11.64 20.65 21.30
N ARG A 48 10.33 20.65 21.02
CA ARG A 48 9.32 21.29 21.87
C ARG A 48 9.21 20.60 23.23
N GLU A 49 9.29 19.27 23.26
CA GLU A 49 9.08 18.47 24.47
C GLU A 49 10.32 18.44 25.37
N THR A 50 11.52 18.46 24.80
CA THR A 50 12.77 18.41 25.58
C THR A 50 13.32 19.78 25.95
N GLY A 51 12.92 20.85 25.26
CA GLY A 51 13.36 22.22 25.55
C GLY A 51 14.88 22.46 25.42
N LEU A 52 15.62 21.55 24.79
CA LEU A 52 17.07 21.59 24.71
C LEU A 52 17.58 22.62 23.69
N GLN A 53 18.77 23.19 23.97
CA GLN A 53 19.48 24.05 23.01
C GLN A 53 19.96 23.25 21.78
N ASN A 54 19.94 23.87 20.60
CA ASN A 54 20.23 23.24 19.31
C ASN A 54 21.52 22.42 19.25
N ASN A 55 22.60 22.96 19.80
CA ASN A 55 23.91 22.34 19.73
C ASN A 55 23.98 21.08 20.60
N LEU A 56 23.28 21.07 21.73
CA LEU A 56 23.22 19.91 22.62
C LEU A 56 22.26 18.86 22.07
N PHE A 57 21.11 19.29 21.54
CA PHE A 57 20.11 18.42 20.94
C PHE A 57 20.66 17.64 19.73
N THR A 58 21.35 18.32 18.81
CA THR A 58 21.96 17.68 17.63
C THR A 58 23.10 16.72 18.01
N LYS A 59 23.89 17.04 19.04
CA LYS A 59 24.90 16.13 19.59
C LYS A 59 24.26 14.91 20.24
N ALA A 60 23.25 15.09 21.09
CA ALA A 60 22.55 14.01 21.77
C ALA A 60 21.92 13.02 20.78
N ILE A 61 21.26 13.49 19.72
CA ILE A 61 20.73 12.62 18.66
C ILE A 61 21.84 11.80 18.00
N LYS A 62 22.97 12.44 17.63
CA LYS A 62 24.10 11.73 17.03
C LYS A 62 24.70 10.68 17.98
N THR A 63 24.84 11.00 19.26
CA THR A 63 25.32 10.05 20.27
C THR A 63 24.36 8.87 20.43
N LEU A 64 23.05 9.13 20.49
CA LEU A 64 22.04 8.09 20.65
C LEU A 64 21.91 7.20 19.39
N GLN A 65 22.10 7.78 18.19
CA GLN A 65 22.22 7.01 16.94
C GLN A 65 23.50 6.17 16.90
N ALA A 66 24.64 6.74 17.31
CA ALA A 66 25.92 6.02 17.38
C ALA A 66 25.88 4.87 18.38
N LYS A 67 25.13 5.02 19.49
CA LYS A 67 24.85 3.97 20.47
C LYS A 67 23.76 2.98 20.03
N GLN A 68 23.19 3.14 18.83
CA GLN A 68 22.07 2.35 18.29
C GLN A 68 20.85 2.26 19.21
N LEU A 69 20.59 3.29 20.03
CA LEU A 69 19.40 3.36 20.89
C LEU A 69 18.19 3.93 20.15
N ILE A 70 18.44 4.72 19.09
CA ILE A 70 17.39 5.33 18.26
C ILE A 70 17.68 5.09 16.78
N LYS A 71 16.62 4.91 15.99
CA LYS A 71 16.63 4.83 14.52
C LYS A 71 15.83 5.97 13.90
N GLU A 72 16.29 6.44 12.75
CA GLU A 72 15.57 7.43 11.94
C GLU A 72 14.55 6.70 11.07
N VAL A 73 13.27 6.99 11.26
CA VAL A 73 12.16 6.47 10.49
C VAL A 73 11.63 7.59 9.61
N LYS A 74 11.41 7.31 8.33
CA LYS A 74 10.74 8.25 7.41
C LYS A 74 9.23 8.10 7.59
N ASN A 75 8.54 9.20 7.84
CA ASN A 75 7.08 9.19 7.98
C ASN A 75 6.40 9.29 6.61
N PHE A 76 5.43 8.40 6.37
CA PHE A 76 4.54 8.38 5.20
C PHE A 76 3.83 9.73 4.96
N GLU A 77 3.25 10.34 6.00
CA GLU A 77 2.46 11.57 5.86
C GLU A 77 3.33 12.79 5.54
N ASN A 78 4.57 12.80 6.02
CA ASN A 78 5.46 13.95 5.91
C ASN A 78 6.90 13.52 5.58
N LYS A 79 7.14 13.23 4.29
CA LYS A 79 8.44 12.79 3.74
C LYS A 79 9.63 13.72 4.05
N THR A 80 9.37 14.99 4.38
CA THR A 80 10.40 16.00 4.71
C THR A 80 10.76 16.04 6.20
N ARG A 81 9.90 15.51 7.10
CA ARG A 81 10.13 15.56 8.54
C ARG A 81 10.82 14.27 9.00
N LYS A 82 11.95 14.42 9.67
CA LYS A 82 12.68 13.30 10.29
C LYS A 82 11.93 12.84 11.54
N HIS A 83 11.56 11.57 11.61
CA HIS A 83 11.01 10.94 12.80
C HIS A 83 12.06 10.03 13.42
N TYR A 84 12.13 10.02 14.75
CA TYR A 84 13.01 9.13 15.51
C TYR A 84 12.17 8.16 16.33
N MET A 85 12.64 6.93 16.42
CA MET A 85 12.02 5.85 17.17
C MET A 85 13.10 5.11 17.93
N ALA A 86 12.76 4.56 19.10
CA ALA A 86 13.69 3.71 19.80
C ALA A 86 13.92 2.41 19.02
N THR A 87 15.14 1.88 19.04
CA THR A 87 15.53 0.73 18.20
C THR A 87 14.69 -0.51 18.51
N GLU A 88 14.24 -0.66 19.76
CA GLU A 88 13.41 -1.76 20.23
C GLU A 88 11.99 -1.80 19.63
N PHE A 89 11.49 -0.71 19.04
CA PHE A 89 10.13 -0.64 18.50
C PHE A 89 10.10 -0.80 16.99
N GLU A 90 9.15 -1.59 16.49
CA GLU A 90 8.84 -1.66 15.05
C GLU A 90 7.88 -0.52 14.67
N PRO A 91 8.08 0.13 13.52
CA PRO A 91 7.23 1.24 13.11
C PRO A 91 5.80 0.76 12.83
N SER A 92 4.82 1.52 13.31
CA SER A 92 3.41 1.21 13.05
C SER A 92 3.09 1.30 11.55
N LYS A 93 2.04 0.56 11.13
CA LYS A 93 1.52 0.59 9.75
C LYS A 93 1.09 1.99 9.31
N GLU A 94 0.71 2.85 10.26
CA GLU A 94 0.33 4.25 10.00
C GLU A 94 1.52 5.10 9.56
N ILE A 95 2.73 4.79 10.02
CA ILE A 95 3.95 5.51 9.68
C ILE A 95 4.66 4.92 8.47
N THR A 96 4.62 3.59 8.34
CA THR A 96 5.20 2.89 7.18
C THR A 96 4.31 2.94 5.95
N GLY A 97 2.99 3.19 6.09
CA GLY A 97 2.03 3.21 4.98
C GLY A 97 1.45 1.82 4.65
N GLY A 98 1.81 0.77 5.39
CA GLY A 98 1.35 -0.61 5.18
C GLY A 98 2.27 -1.46 4.29
N ALA A 99 1.81 -2.65 3.90
CA ALA A 99 2.63 -3.63 3.16
C ALA A 99 3.03 -3.21 1.73
N TRP A 100 2.46 -2.12 1.23
CA TRP A 100 2.70 -1.59 -0.12
C TRP A 100 3.83 -0.58 -0.22
N TYR A 101 4.46 -0.24 0.91
CA TYR A 101 5.47 0.79 0.97
C TYR A 101 6.80 0.22 1.45
N ASP A 102 7.86 0.53 0.72
CA ASP A 102 9.23 0.33 1.16
C ASP A 102 9.90 1.70 1.35
N ASN A 103 10.46 1.94 2.54
CA ASN A 103 11.22 3.15 2.86
C ASN A 103 10.50 4.49 2.54
N GLY A 104 9.16 4.52 2.63
CA GLY A 104 8.34 5.70 2.34
C GLY A 104 8.06 5.94 0.85
N GLN A 105 8.41 4.99 -0.01
CA GLN A 105 8.01 4.96 -1.43
C GLN A 105 7.01 3.83 -1.64
N PHE A 106 6.03 4.08 -2.51
CA PHE A 106 5.05 3.08 -2.89
C PHE A 106 5.70 2.08 -3.83
N ASP A 107 5.72 0.81 -3.45
CA ASP A 107 6.40 -0.24 -4.18
C ASP A 107 5.52 -0.75 -5.33
N THR A 108 5.56 0.00 -6.43
CA THR A 108 4.81 -0.33 -7.65
C THR A 108 5.26 -1.66 -8.27
N GLU A 109 6.54 -2.05 -8.11
CA GLU A 109 7.05 -3.31 -8.68
C GLU A 109 6.56 -4.50 -7.87
N PHE A 110 6.55 -4.41 -6.55
CA PHE A 110 5.94 -5.40 -5.68
C PHE A 110 4.46 -5.58 -5.99
N ILE A 111 3.70 -4.50 -6.16
CA ILE A 111 2.28 -4.58 -6.52
C ILE A 111 2.08 -5.25 -7.88
N LYS A 112 2.92 -4.93 -8.89
CA LYS A 112 2.87 -5.61 -10.19
C LYS A 112 3.16 -7.10 -10.08
N VAL A 113 4.11 -7.50 -9.23
CA VAL A 113 4.40 -8.91 -8.94
C VAL A 113 3.18 -9.58 -8.30
N VAL A 114 2.60 -8.97 -7.26
CA VAL A 114 1.40 -9.51 -6.59
C VAL A 114 0.23 -9.63 -7.55
N LYS A 115 -0.04 -8.60 -8.37
CA LYS A 115 -1.09 -8.63 -9.42
C LYS A 115 -0.91 -9.82 -10.36
N ARG A 116 0.30 -10.01 -10.91
CA ARG A 116 0.58 -11.11 -11.83
C ARG A 116 0.37 -12.48 -11.19
N GLU A 117 0.79 -12.65 -9.95
CA GLU A 117 0.63 -13.92 -9.24
C GLU A 117 -0.82 -14.20 -8.87
N LEU A 118 -1.59 -13.18 -8.48
CA LEU A 118 -3.03 -13.32 -8.26
C LEU A 118 -3.75 -13.77 -9.53
N VAL A 119 -3.44 -13.14 -10.66
CA VAL A 119 -4.03 -13.52 -11.96
C VAL A 119 -3.68 -14.97 -12.30
N LYS A 120 -2.45 -15.42 -12.08
CA LYS A 120 -2.06 -16.83 -12.27
C LYS A 120 -2.86 -17.78 -11.39
N VAL A 121 -3.01 -17.48 -10.10
CA VAL A 121 -3.79 -18.31 -9.17
C VAL A 121 -5.25 -18.43 -9.63
N ILE A 122 -5.86 -17.31 -10.05
CA ILE A 122 -7.25 -17.30 -10.52
C ILE A 122 -7.37 -18.05 -11.85
N TYR A 123 -6.36 -17.96 -12.72
CA TYR A 123 -6.31 -18.68 -13.99
C TYR A 123 -6.27 -20.20 -13.76
N ASP A 124 -5.42 -20.66 -12.84
CA ASP A 124 -5.26 -22.08 -12.52
C ASP A 124 -6.53 -22.70 -11.90
N GLN A 125 -7.29 -21.91 -11.12
CA GLN A 125 -8.47 -22.39 -10.39
C GLN A 125 -9.80 -22.23 -11.15
N GLU A 126 -9.81 -21.58 -12.32
CA GLU A 126 -10.97 -21.16 -13.14
C GLU A 126 -12.01 -20.25 -12.44
N ASN A 127 -12.29 -20.46 -11.15
CA ASN A 127 -13.05 -19.61 -10.25
C ASN A 127 -12.42 -19.72 -8.84
N ALA A 128 -12.11 -18.59 -8.21
CA ALA A 128 -11.49 -18.58 -6.88
C ALA A 128 -12.17 -17.57 -5.95
N THR A 129 -12.43 -17.97 -4.70
CA THR A 129 -12.89 -17.06 -3.65
C THR A 129 -11.71 -16.32 -3.01
N LEU A 130 -11.98 -15.19 -2.34
CA LEU A 130 -10.94 -14.45 -1.59
C LEU A 130 -10.18 -15.35 -0.60
N ALA A 131 -10.89 -16.28 0.06
CA ALA A 131 -10.30 -17.20 1.03
C ALA A 131 -9.35 -18.21 0.36
N GLU A 132 -9.75 -18.77 -0.79
CA GLU A 132 -8.91 -19.69 -1.57
C GLU A 132 -7.68 -18.99 -2.14
N ILE A 133 -7.84 -17.75 -2.60
CA ILE A 133 -6.73 -16.91 -3.05
C ILE A 133 -5.76 -16.63 -1.91
N SER A 134 -6.26 -16.21 -0.75
CA SER A 134 -5.45 -15.96 0.46
C SER A 134 -4.69 -17.23 0.90
N GLN A 135 -5.35 -18.39 0.87
CA GLN A 135 -4.72 -19.67 1.18
C GLN A 135 -3.66 -20.07 0.13
N ALA A 136 -3.95 -19.91 -1.16
CA ALA A 136 -3.03 -20.24 -2.24
C ALA A 136 -1.74 -19.42 -2.15
N ILE A 137 -1.84 -18.13 -1.78
CA ILE A 137 -0.67 -17.26 -1.57
C ILE A 137 0.17 -17.75 -0.40
N ARG A 138 -0.45 -18.07 0.73
CA ARG A 138 0.24 -18.61 1.91
C ARG A 138 0.93 -19.95 1.60
N MET A 139 0.29 -20.81 0.83
CA MET A 139 0.86 -22.11 0.46
C MET A 139 2.02 -21.98 -0.52
N LYS A 140 1.93 -21.08 -1.49
CA LYS A 140 2.99 -20.85 -2.49
C LYS A 140 4.20 -20.10 -1.90
N ASN A 141 4.05 -19.42 -0.75
CA ASN A 141 5.11 -18.75 0.01
C ASN A 141 6.05 -17.85 -0.83
N PHE A 142 5.52 -17.29 -1.93
CA PHE A 142 6.31 -16.48 -2.86
C PHE A 142 6.46 -15.02 -2.43
N LEU A 143 5.68 -14.58 -1.44
CA LEU A 143 5.75 -13.24 -0.86
C LEU A 143 6.54 -13.29 0.44
N THR A 144 7.55 -12.43 0.54
CA THR A 144 8.29 -12.21 1.79
C THR A 144 7.41 -11.53 2.85
N VAL A 145 6.40 -10.77 2.41
CA VAL A 145 5.47 -10.03 3.28
C VAL A 145 4.12 -10.74 3.33
N ASN A 146 3.61 -10.96 4.55
CA ASN A 146 2.27 -11.50 4.75
C ASN A 146 1.22 -10.41 4.48
N LEU A 147 0.47 -10.57 3.38
CA LEU A 147 -0.64 -9.70 3.03
C LEU A 147 -1.92 -10.11 3.79
N SER A 148 -2.65 -9.11 4.26
CA SER A 148 -3.97 -9.27 4.86
C SER A 148 -5.06 -9.45 3.80
N ASP A 149 -6.20 -10.02 4.19
CA ASP A 149 -7.34 -10.20 3.28
C ASP A 149 -7.88 -8.86 2.72
N GLN A 150 -7.71 -7.76 3.47
CA GLN A 150 -8.08 -6.42 3.03
C GLN A 150 -7.15 -5.91 1.92
N GLU A 151 -5.84 -6.09 2.08
CA GLU A 151 -4.82 -5.73 1.08
C GLU A 151 -5.01 -6.54 -0.20
N LEU A 152 -5.28 -7.84 -0.08
CA LEU A 152 -5.60 -8.70 -1.23
C LEU A 152 -6.86 -8.25 -1.95
N LYS A 153 -7.92 -7.90 -1.20
CA LYS A 153 -9.15 -7.38 -1.78
C LYS A 153 -8.92 -6.09 -2.56
N GLN A 154 -8.10 -5.16 -2.06
CA GLN A 154 -7.77 -3.92 -2.77
C GLN A 154 -7.13 -4.20 -4.14
N ILE A 155 -6.19 -5.15 -4.21
CA ILE A 155 -5.58 -5.52 -5.48
C ILE A 155 -6.59 -6.23 -6.40
N LEU A 156 -7.42 -7.11 -5.86
CA LEU A 156 -8.46 -7.78 -6.66
C LEU A 156 -9.47 -6.78 -7.23
N ASP A 157 -9.91 -5.81 -6.44
CA ASP A 157 -10.79 -4.74 -6.90
C ASP A 157 -10.10 -3.91 -8.01
N ALA A 158 -8.80 -3.63 -7.89
CA ALA A 158 -8.03 -2.98 -8.95
C ALA A 158 -7.96 -3.84 -10.23
N LEU A 159 -7.73 -5.15 -10.12
CA LEU A 159 -7.74 -6.07 -11.28
C LEU A 159 -9.12 -6.17 -11.94
N VAL A 160 -10.19 -6.01 -11.16
CA VAL A 160 -11.56 -5.94 -11.69
C VAL A 160 -11.77 -4.64 -12.46
N LEU A 161 -11.26 -3.51 -11.95
CA LEU A 161 -11.30 -2.23 -12.67
C LEU A 161 -10.45 -2.26 -13.96
N ASP A 162 -9.31 -2.95 -13.94
CA ASP A 162 -8.44 -3.16 -15.09
C ASP A 162 -9.05 -4.16 -16.12
N ASN A 163 -10.22 -4.74 -15.84
CA ASN A 163 -10.88 -5.78 -16.63
C ASN A 163 -9.99 -7.02 -16.89
N GLU A 164 -9.03 -7.31 -16.01
CA GLU A 164 -8.23 -8.54 -16.08
C GLU A 164 -8.97 -9.71 -15.41
N VAL A 165 -9.77 -9.40 -14.38
CA VAL A 165 -10.53 -10.35 -13.56
C VAL A 165 -11.97 -9.88 -13.46
N LEU A 166 -12.93 -10.82 -13.45
CA LEU A 166 -14.34 -10.56 -13.21
C LEU A 166 -14.73 -11.01 -11.83
N LYS A 167 -15.54 -10.18 -11.16
CA LYS A 167 -16.25 -10.56 -9.96
C LYS A 167 -17.56 -11.24 -10.34
N VAL A 168 -17.75 -12.47 -9.91
CA VAL A 168 -18.90 -13.31 -10.23
C VAL A 168 -19.51 -13.84 -8.94
N VAL A 169 -20.83 -13.87 -8.86
CA VAL A 169 -21.53 -14.55 -7.76
C VAL A 169 -21.70 -16.01 -8.13
N SER A 170 -21.20 -16.92 -7.28
CA SER A 170 -21.33 -18.35 -7.50
C SER A 170 -22.79 -18.76 -7.58
N THR A 171 -23.15 -19.48 -8.64
CA THR A 171 -24.49 -20.04 -8.85
C THR A 171 -24.72 -21.35 -8.10
N GLY A 172 -23.71 -21.86 -7.36
CA GLY A 172 -23.81 -23.13 -6.64
C GLY A 172 -23.35 -24.38 -7.41
N MET A 173 -22.87 -24.24 -8.65
CA MET A 173 -22.26 -25.32 -9.42
C MET A 173 -20.75 -25.44 -9.09
N GLY A 174 -20.22 -26.67 -9.12
CA GLY A 174 -18.77 -26.92 -9.01
C GLY A 174 -18.18 -26.92 -7.60
N GLY A 175 -18.98 -27.16 -6.55
CA GLY A 175 -18.49 -27.27 -5.16
C GLY A 175 -18.50 -25.97 -4.34
N TYR A 176 -18.86 -24.86 -4.96
CA TYR A 176 -18.99 -23.55 -4.29
C TYR A 176 -20.41 -23.34 -3.76
N LYS A 177 -20.56 -22.71 -2.58
CA LYS A 177 -21.89 -22.33 -2.06
C LYS A 177 -22.49 -21.23 -2.92
N ALA A 178 -23.76 -21.39 -3.31
CA ALA A 178 -24.51 -20.37 -4.04
C ALA A 178 -24.52 -19.04 -3.26
N GLY A 179 -24.34 -17.93 -3.96
CA GLY A 179 -24.35 -16.58 -3.38
C GLY A 179 -22.99 -16.07 -2.87
N LYS A 180 -21.91 -16.86 -2.95
CA LYS A 180 -20.56 -16.37 -2.61
C LYS A 180 -19.91 -15.60 -3.76
N GLU A 181 -19.21 -14.53 -3.41
CA GLU A 181 -18.39 -13.76 -4.36
C GLU A 181 -17.12 -14.54 -4.72
N CYS A 182 -16.94 -14.75 -6.02
CA CYS A 182 -15.78 -15.40 -6.61
C CYS A 182 -15.15 -14.48 -7.66
N TYR A 183 -13.89 -14.75 -7.97
CA TYR A 183 -13.10 -14.10 -8.99
C TYR A 183 -12.78 -15.09 -10.10
N LYS A 184 -12.89 -14.64 -11.35
CA LYS A 184 -12.59 -15.43 -12.53
C LYS A 184 -11.78 -14.59 -13.50
N CYS A 185 -10.74 -15.15 -14.12
CA CYS A 185 -10.03 -14.44 -15.18
C CYS A 185 -11.00 -14.11 -16.31
N CYS A 186 -10.94 -12.88 -16.82
CA CYS A 186 -11.51 -12.59 -18.12
C CYS A 186 -10.94 -13.64 -19.08
N LYS A 187 -11.81 -14.43 -19.73
CA LYS A 187 -11.37 -15.12 -20.94
C LYS A 187 -10.72 -14.03 -21.79
N ARG A 188 -9.50 -14.25 -22.29
CA ARG A 188 -8.94 -13.40 -23.33
C ARG A 188 -9.96 -13.41 -24.46
N ARG A 189 -10.92 -12.48 -24.42
CA ARG A 189 -11.39 -11.86 -25.63
C ARG A 189 -10.08 -11.33 -26.16
N GLU A 190 -9.61 -11.91 -27.26
CA GLU A 190 -8.75 -11.17 -28.17
C GLU A 190 -9.23 -9.73 -28.12
N PRO A 191 -8.33 -8.73 -28.06
CA PRO A 191 -8.78 -7.37 -28.21
C PRO A 191 -9.54 -7.36 -29.55
N ASN A 192 -10.87 -7.46 -29.46
CA ASN A 192 -11.79 -6.75 -30.30
C ASN A 192 -11.44 -5.30 -29.96
N LEU A 193 -10.27 -4.86 -30.45
CA LEU A 193 -10.08 -3.51 -30.91
C LEU A 193 -11.30 -3.34 -31.77
N ALA A 194 -12.34 -2.74 -31.18
CA ALA A 194 -13.65 -2.67 -31.78
C ALA A 194 -13.39 -2.27 -33.22
N SER A 195 -13.88 -2.99 -34.21
CA SER A 195 -13.39 -2.90 -35.60
C SER A 195 -13.41 -1.46 -36.18
N MET A 196 -14.09 -0.55 -35.48
CA MET A 196 -14.09 0.89 -35.70
C MET A 196 -12.85 1.63 -35.17
N ALA A 197 -12.21 1.20 -34.08
CA ALA A 197 -10.97 1.78 -33.54
C ALA A 197 -9.73 1.48 -34.40
N SER A 198 -9.79 0.50 -35.31
CA SER A 198 -8.74 0.20 -36.28
C SER A 198 -8.88 0.97 -37.60
N ILE A 199 -9.95 1.74 -37.77
CA ILE A 199 -10.27 2.46 -39.02
C ILE A 199 -10.50 3.94 -38.65
N PRO A 200 -10.06 4.91 -39.48
CA PRO A 200 -10.21 6.34 -39.17
C PRO A 200 -11.67 6.77 -38.93
N CYS A 201 -12.66 6.02 -39.43
CA CYS A 201 -14.08 6.29 -39.23
C CYS A 201 -14.54 6.18 -37.77
N GLY A 202 -13.95 5.28 -36.96
CA GLY A 202 -14.41 5.08 -35.57
C GLY A 202 -14.03 6.20 -34.61
N VAL A 203 -13.08 7.04 -35.00
CA VAL A 203 -12.65 8.24 -34.24
C VAL A 203 -12.93 9.54 -34.99
N CYS A 204 -13.66 9.47 -36.12
CA CYS A 204 -13.90 10.62 -36.97
C CYS A 204 -14.84 11.63 -36.27
N PRO A 205 -14.40 12.88 -36.03
CA PRO A 205 -15.22 13.90 -35.34
C PRO A 205 -16.41 14.39 -36.17
N ARG A 206 -16.46 14.06 -37.47
CA ARG A 206 -17.49 14.48 -38.42
C ARG A 206 -18.25 13.30 -39.04
N ILE A 207 -18.20 12.11 -38.42
CA ILE A 207 -18.83 10.90 -38.97
C ILE A 207 -20.33 11.08 -39.26
N ASN A 208 -21.04 11.83 -38.41
CA ASN A 208 -22.47 12.12 -38.56
C ASN A 208 -22.81 13.03 -39.76
N GLN A 209 -21.80 13.66 -40.37
CA GLN A 209 -21.93 14.53 -41.54
C GLN A 209 -21.39 13.86 -42.82
N CYS A 210 -20.85 12.64 -42.69
CA CYS A 210 -20.23 11.92 -43.79
C CYS A 210 -21.30 11.18 -44.59
N THR A 211 -21.55 11.61 -45.82
CA THR A 211 -22.51 10.97 -46.74
C THR A 211 -21.88 10.83 -48.13
N PRO A 212 -22.28 9.81 -48.93
CA PRO A 212 -21.71 9.58 -50.26
C PRO A 212 -21.71 10.83 -51.15
N ASP A 213 -22.82 11.57 -51.14
CA ASP A 213 -23.04 12.77 -51.96
C ASP A 213 -22.86 14.09 -51.18
N GLY A 214 -22.30 14.03 -49.97
CA GLY A 214 -22.11 15.19 -49.09
C GLY A 214 -20.80 15.95 -49.35
N ILE A 215 -20.70 17.16 -48.78
CA ILE A 215 -19.45 17.93 -48.75
C ILE A 215 -18.34 17.15 -48.03
N ILE A 216 -18.71 16.41 -46.98
CA ILE A 216 -17.86 15.42 -46.33
C ILE A 216 -18.30 14.06 -46.87
N SER A 217 -17.47 13.47 -47.74
CA SER A 217 -17.77 12.18 -48.40
C SER A 217 -16.69 11.15 -48.10
N PRO A 218 -17.04 9.86 -47.98
CA PRO A 218 -16.05 8.79 -47.90
C PRO A 218 -15.09 8.77 -49.09
N THR A 219 -15.57 9.17 -50.28
CA THR A 219 -14.79 9.13 -51.53
C THR A 219 -13.67 10.18 -51.57
N THR A 220 -13.90 11.34 -50.94
CA THR A 220 -12.94 12.46 -50.88
C THR A 220 -12.29 12.59 -49.50
N CYS A 221 -12.46 11.60 -48.62
CA CYS A 221 -12.03 11.66 -47.22
C CYS A 221 -10.49 11.64 -47.07
N GLU A 222 -9.91 12.73 -46.58
CA GLU A 222 -8.48 12.83 -46.31
C GLU A 222 -8.00 11.83 -45.24
N TYR A 223 -8.79 11.58 -44.20
CA TYR A 223 -8.43 10.65 -43.13
C TYR A 223 -8.32 9.22 -43.65
N PHE A 224 -9.23 8.84 -44.55
CA PHE A 224 -9.23 7.50 -45.16
C PHE A 224 -8.07 7.36 -46.16
N LYS A 225 -7.80 8.39 -46.96
CA LYS A 225 -6.67 8.40 -47.90
C LYS A 225 -5.33 8.27 -47.18
N LYS A 226 -5.07 9.09 -46.15
CA LYS A 226 -3.85 9.01 -45.34
C LYS A 226 -3.67 7.65 -44.66
N TRP A 227 -4.77 7.03 -44.22
CA TRP A 227 -4.73 5.72 -43.59
C TRP A 227 -4.39 4.58 -44.56
N LEU A 228 -4.78 4.69 -45.84
CA LEU A 228 -4.45 3.71 -46.89
C LEU A 228 -3.05 3.89 -47.50
N GLU A 229 -2.39 5.03 -47.26
CA GLU A 229 -1.05 5.34 -47.80
C GLU A 229 0.11 4.78 -46.94
N PHE A 230 -0.20 4.14 -45.81
CA PHE A 230 0.74 3.39 -44.95
C PHE A 230 0.66 1.88 -45.22
#